data_AF-A0A957U2T4-F1
#
_entry.id   AF-A0A957U2T4-F1
#
_cell.length_a   1.000
_cell.length_b   1.000
_cell.length_c   1.000
_cell.angle_alpha   90.00
_cell.angle_beta   90.00
_cell.angle_gamma   90.00
#
_symmetry.space_group_name_H-M   'P 1'
#
loop_
_entity.id
_entity.type
_entity.pdbx_description
1 polymer ?
#
loop_
_entity_poly.entity_id
_entity_poly.type
_entity_poly.pdbx_seq_one_letter_code
_entity_poly.pdbx_strand_id
1 'polypeptide(L)'
;MTILIAAHARDSSRRRNAAEETQALKRGLQLAIGLAISTFFIYLALPGLHFAAVTASLRTANYWWILPGIAVYFVGLWVRTWRWHYMLRHIKAVSVPRLFPLVCIGYFGNNV
;
A
#
# COMPACT_ATOMS: atom_id res chain seq x y z
N MET A 1 -41.10 29.83 -11.79
CA MET A 1 -40.57 28.50 -11.40
C MET A 1 -39.23 28.18 -12.10
N THR A 2 -39.12 28.39 -13.41
CA THR A 2 -37.91 28.09 -14.22
C THR A 2 -36.64 28.82 -13.79
N ILE A 3 -36.73 30.10 -13.39
CA ILE A 3 -35.55 30.90 -12.95
C ILE A 3 -35.00 30.39 -11.61
N LEU A 4 -35.86 29.96 -10.70
CA LEU A 4 -35.46 29.42 -9.38
C LEU A 4 -34.72 28.08 -9.52
N ILE A 5 -35.17 27.24 -10.46
CA ILE A 5 -34.54 25.94 -10.78
C ILE A 5 -33.18 26.17 -11.45
N ALA A 6 -33.07 27.11 -12.38
CA ALA A 6 -31.80 27.44 -13.04
C ALA A 6 -30.77 28.04 -12.07
N ALA A 7 -31.21 28.91 -11.15
CA ALA A 7 -30.34 29.46 -10.10
C ALA A 7 -29.84 28.38 -9.13
N HIS A 8 -30.72 27.44 -8.74
CA HIS A 8 -30.36 26.31 -7.88
C HIS A 8 -29.41 25.30 -8.57
N ALA A 9 -29.63 25.01 -9.85
CA ALA A 9 -28.75 24.15 -10.66
C ALA A 9 -27.36 24.78 -10.87
N ARG A 10 -27.29 26.12 -10.96
CA ARG A 10 -26.02 26.86 -11.07
C ARG A 10 -25.22 26.88 -9.77
N ASP A 11 -25.88 26.99 -8.62
CA ASP A 11 -25.20 26.97 -7.32
C ASP A 11 -24.68 25.57 -6.95
N SER A 12 -25.48 24.53 -7.22
CA SER A 12 -25.08 23.13 -6.97
C SER A 12 -23.90 22.68 -7.83
N SER A 13 -23.84 23.09 -9.10
CA SER A 13 -22.69 22.84 -9.97
C SER A 13 -21.44 23.60 -9.51
N ARG A 14 -21.57 24.86 -9.06
CA ARG A 14 -20.45 25.64 -8.50
C ARG A 14 -19.88 25.01 -7.24
N ARG A 15 -20.75 24.50 -6.36
CA ARG A 15 -20.36 23.78 -5.13
C ARG A 15 -19.66 22.46 -5.42
N ARG A 16 -20.12 21.68 -6.41
CA ARG A 16 -19.43 20.46 -6.88
C ARG A 16 -18.03 20.76 -7.42
N ASN A 17 -17.91 21.76 -8.28
CA ASN A 17 -16.63 22.14 -8.87
C ASN A 17 -15.61 22.59 -7.80
N ALA A 18 -16.04 23.39 -6.83
CA ALA A 18 -15.19 23.83 -5.72
C ALA A 18 -14.74 22.66 -4.81
N ALA A 19 -15.62 21.68 -4.57
CA ALA A 19 -15.28 20.49 -3.79
C ALA A 19 -14.28 19.58 -4.53
N GLU A 20 -14.47 19.38 -5.84
CA GLU A 20 -13.56 18.61 -6.69
C GLU A 20 -12.17 19.25 -6.78
N GLU A 21 -12.10 20.58 -6.94
CA GLU A 21 -10.85 21.34 -6.98
C GLU A 21 -10.09 21.25 -5.63
N THR A 22 -10.80 21.42 -4.51
CA THR A 22 -10.21 21.30 -3.17
C THR A 22 -9.65 19.89 -2.93
N GLN A 23 -10.35 18.85 -3.40
CA GLN A 23 -9.92 17.46 -3.26
C GLN A 23 -8.73 17.14 -4.15
N ALA A 24 -8.68 17.69 -5.37
CA ALA A 24 -7.54 17.56 -6.27
C ALA A 24 -6.28 18.24 -5.70
N LEU A 25 -6.41 19.46 -5.17
CA LEU A 25 -5.30 20.19 -4.52
C LEU A 25 -4.76 19.43 -3.30
N LYS A 26 -5.63 18.89 -2.44
CA LYS A 26 -5.21 18.09 -1.28
C LYS A 26 -4.44 16.83 -1.69
N ARG A 27 -4.91 16.11 -2.72
CA ARG A 27 -4.20 14.92 -3.23
C ARG A 27 -2.84 15.26 -3.82
N GLY A 28 -2.76 16.33 -4.63
CA GLY A 28 -1.51 16.82 -5.19
C GLY A 28 -0.50 17.21 -4.11
N LEU A 29 -0.95 17.91 -3.07
CA LEU A 29 -0.13 18.28 -1.93
C LEU A 29 0.35 17.06 -1.13
N GLN A 30 -0.51 16.08 -0.88
CA GLN A 30 -0.13 14.84 -0.19
C GLN A 30 0.95 14.06 -0.95
N LEU A 31 0.81 13.95 -2.29
CA LEU A 31 1.82 13.32 -3.13
C LEU A 31 3.14 14.11 -3.12
N ALA A 32 3.08 15.43 -3.23
CA ALA A 32 4.26 16.30 -3.19
C ALA A 32 4.99 16.20 -1.85
N ILE A 33 4.26 16.18 -0.73
CA ILE A 33 4.83 16.00 0.61
C ILE A 33 5.47 14.61 0.73
N GLY A 34 4.77 13.54 0.32
CA GLY A 34 5.32 12.18 0.34
C GLY A 34 6.60 12.05 -0.49
N LEU A 35 6.63 12.67 -1.67
CA LEU A 35 7.80 12.69 -2.54
C LEU A 35 8.95 13.51 -1.94
N ALA A 36 8.67 14.68 -1.37
CA ALA A 36 9.66 15.52 -0.71
C ALA A 36 10.30 14.81 0.49
N ILE A 37 9.48 14.17 1.33
CA ILE A 37 9.96 13.37 2.47
C ILE A 37 10.81 12.20 1.98
N SER A 38 10.34 11.45 0.99
CA SER A 38 11.10 10.32 0.43
C SER A 38 12.47 10.76 -0.09
N THR A 39 12.50 11.87 -0.84
CA THR A 39 13.74 12.46 -1.37
C THR A 39 14.68 12.91 -0.26
N PHE A 40 14.14 13.56 0.78
CA PHE A 40 14.91 14.02 1.93
C PHE A 40 15.58 12.86 2.69
N PHE A 41 14.85 11.78 2.96
CA PHE A 41 15.40 10.59 3.60
C PHE A 41 16.47 9.89 2.74
N ILE A 42 16.26 9.82 1.42
CA ILE A 42 17.27 9.29 0.48
C ILE A 42 18.53 10.15 0.53
N TYR A 43 18.38 11.47 0.49
CA TYR A 43 19.52 12.40 0.57
C TYR A 43 20.30 12.26 1.89
N LEU A 44 19.63 11.98 3.01
CA LEU A 44 20.30 11.70 4.29
C LEU A 44 20.95 10.31 4.36
N ALA A 45 20.39 9.31 3.68
CA ALA A 45 20.89 7.94 3.70
C ALA A 45 22.13 7.75 2.82
N LEU A 46 22.21 8.46 1.69
CA LEU A 46 23.29 8.32 0.69
C LEU A 46 24.72 8.60 1.23
N PRO A 47 24.97 9.66 2.04
CA PRO A 47 26.33 10.00 2.49
C PRO A 47 26.92 8.99 3.47
N GLY A 48 26.09 8.30 4.26
CA GLY A 48 26.52 7.25 5.18
C GLY A 48 26.64 5.87 4.52
N LEU A 49 26.17 5.73 3.27
CA LEU A 49 26.14 4.47 2.56
C LEU A 49 27.46 4.27 1.81
N HIS A 50 28.40 3.55 2.42
CA HIS A 50 29.57 3.04 1.72
C HIS A 50 29.14 1.95 0.73
N PHE A 51 28.76 2.36 -0.49
CA PHE A 51 28.33 1.45 -1.57
C PHE A 51 29.30 0.28 -1.81
N ALA A 52 30.61 0.52 -1.64
CA ALA A 52 31.65 -0.51 -1.71
C ALA A 52 31.52 -1.56 -0.60
N ALA A 53 31.26 -1.15 0.64
CA ALA A 53 31.06 -2.05 1.78
C ALA A 53 29.74 -2.82 1.68
N VAL A 54 28.68 -2.20 1.15
CA VAL A 54 27.40 -2.88 0.88
C VAL A 54 27.57 -3.94 -0.20
N THR A 55 28.25 -3.62 -1.31
CA THR A 55 28.49 -4.57 -2.40
C THR A 55 29.40 -5.72 -1.98
N ALA A 56 30.43 -5.44 -1.16
CA ALA A 56 31.29 -6.45 -0.58
C ALA A 56 30.51 -7.38 0.37
N SER A 57 29.69 -6.81 1.26
CA SER A 57 28.84 -7.56 2.19
C SER A 57 27.79 -8.40 1.47
N LEU A 58 27.24 -7.91 0.35
CA LEU A 58 26.31 -8.69 -0.48
C LEU A 58 26.99 -9.90 -1.12
N ARG A 59 28.25 -9.77 -1.60
CA ARG A 59 28.98 -10.91 -2.19
C ARG A 59 29.42 -11.95 -1.17
N THR A 60 29.68 -11.54 0.07
CA THR A 60 30.08 -12.45 1.16
C THR A 60 28.88 -12.93 1.98
N ALA A 61 27.70 -12.35 1.77
CA ALA A 61 26.49 -12.74 2.48
C ALA A 61 26.12 -14.19 2.16
N ASN A 62 25.91 -14.97 3.21
CA ASN A 62 25.44 -16.33 3.07
C ASN A 62 23.91 -16.31 2.82
N TYR A 63 23.53 -16.41 1.54
CA TYR A 63 22.15 -16.44 1.07
C TYR A 63 21.31 -17.57 1.68
N TRP A 64 21.94 -18.55 2.36
CA TRP A 64 21.24 -19.57 3.11
C TRP A 64 20.33 -19.01 4.21
N TRP A 65 20.64 -17.83 4.75
CA TRP A 65 19.81 -17.13 5.73
C TRP A 65 18.53 -16.52 5.16
N ILE A 66 18.41 -16.42 3.84
CA ILE A 66 17.18 -15.96 3.19
C ILE A 66 16.11 -17.05 3.27
N LEU A 67 16.49 -18.33 3.19
CA LEU A 67 15.57 -19.46 3.26
C LEU A 67 14.70 -19.48 4.54
N PRO A 68 15.26 -19.35 5.76
CA PRO A 68 14.45 -19.25 6.97
C PRO A 68 13.65 -17.96 7.04
N GLY A 69 14.15 -16.84 6.50
CA GLY A 69 13.38 -15.59 6.41
C GLY A 69 12.13 -15.73 5.54
N ILE A 70 12.27 -16.39 4.39
CA ILE A 70 11.16 -16.76 3.52
C ILE A 70 10.21 -17.69 4.27
N ALA A 71 10.72 -18.75 4.92
CA ALA A 71 9.89 -19.67 5.68
C ALA A 71 9.07 -18.95 6.76
N VAL A 72 9.68 -18.01 7.50
CA VAL A 72 8.98 -17.19 8.51
C VAL A 72 7.94 -16.28 7.87
N TYR A 73 8.21 -15.67 6.72
CA TYR A 73 7.23 -14.86 5.98
C TYR A 73 6.03 -15.70 5.55
N PHE A 74 6.27 -16.89 4.98
CA PHE A 74 5.22 -17.84 4.61
C PHE A 74 4.43 -18.32 5.83
N VAL A 75 5.08 -18.58 6.97
CA VAL A 75 4.41 -18.91 8.23
C VAL A 75 3.57 -17.74 8.72
N GLY A 76 4.05 -16.51 8.63
CA GLY A 76 3.28 -15.30 8.98
C GLY A 76 2.02 -15.15 8.12
N LEU A 77 2.14 -15.34 6.81
CA LEU A 77 0.99 -15.39 5.91
C LEU A 77 0.06 -16.57 6.26
N TRP A 78 0.61 -17.74 6.53
CA TRP A 78 -0.15 -18.94 6.86
C TRP A 78 -0.93 -18.77 8.16
N VAL A 79 -0.34 -18.22 9.21
CA VAL A 79 -1.01 -17.90 10.49
C VAL A 79 -2.13 -16.90 10.26
N ARG A 80 -1.93 -15.91 9.40
CA ARG A 80 -2.97 -14.93 9.05
C ARG A 80 -4.12 -15.60 8.29
N THR A 81 -3.82 -16.42 7.29
CA THR A 81 -4.82 -17.21 6.55
C THR A 81 -5.55 -18.18 7.49
N TRP A 82 -4.83 -18.86 8.39
CA TRP A 82 -5.39 -19.79 9.38
C TRP A 82 -6.33 -19.09 10.35
N ARG A 83 -5.93 -17.93 10.87
CA ARG A 83 -6.76 -17.10 11.75
C ARG A 83 -8.08 -16.74 11.05
N TRP A 84 -8.01 -16.32 9.78
CA TRP A 84 -9.18 -15.90 9.02
C TRP A 84 -10.05 -17.12 8.61
N HIS A 85 -9.43 -18.25 8.32
CA HIS A 85 -10.11 -19.52 8.05
C HIS A 85 -10.92 -20.01 9.27
N TYR A 86 -10.36 -19.91 10.48
CA TYR A 86 -11.06 -20.28 11.71
C TYR A 86 -12.28 -19.36 11.97
N MET A 87 -12.17 -18.07 11.66
CA MET A 87 -13.25 -17.10 11.79
C MET A 87 -14.37 -17.30 10.75
N LEU A 88 -14.01 -17.68 9.52
CA LEU A 88 -14.95 -17.91 8.40
C LEU A 88 -15.64 -19.29 8.44
N ARG A 89 -15.19 -20.21 9.30
CA ARG A 89 -15.75 -21.56 9.45
C ARG A 89 -17.24 -21.58 9.83
N HIS A 90 -17.79 -20.50 10.38
CA HIS A 90 -19.22 -20.39 10.67
C HIS A 90 -20.10 -20.10 9.44
N ILE A 91 -19.51 -19.77 8.28
CA ILE A 91 -20.28 -19.31 7.10
C ILE A 91 -20.09 -20.24 5.89
N LYS A 92 -18.86 -20.63 5.52
CA LYS A 92 -18.58 -21.66 4.49
C LYS A 92 -17.17 -22.24 4.63
N ALA A 93 -17.03 -23.56 4.53
CA ALA A 93 -15.74 -24.24 4.50
C ALA A 93 -15.06 -24.07 3.13
N VAL A 94 -14.19 -23.07 2.99
CA VAL A 94 -13.37 -22.87 1.78
C VAL A 94 -11.94 -23.34 2.05
N SER A 95 -11.44 -24.23 1.20
CA SER A 95 -10.12 -24.88 1.32
C SER A 95 -8.96 -23.87 1.29
N VAL A 96 -8.10 -23.92 2.31
CA VAL A 96 -6.87 -23.12 2.50
C VAL A 96 -6.00 -22.93 1.24
N PRO A 97 -5.74 -23.95 0.39
CA PRO A 97 -4.87 -23.77 -0.79
C PRO A 97 -5.44 -22.86 -1.90
N ARG A 98 -6.76 -22.59 -1.92
CA ARG A 98 -7.35 -21.62 -2.86
C ARG A 98 -7.37 -20.18 -2.31
N LEU A 99 -7.42 -20.04 -0.99
CA LEU A 99 -7.42 -18.73 -0.33
C LEU A 99 -6.03 -18.09 -0.31
N PHE A 100 -4.98 -18.91 -0.25
CA PHE A 100 -3.60 -18.47 -0.15
C PHE A 100 -3.16 -17.56 -1.32
N PRO A 101 -3.28 -17.97 -2.60
CA PRO A 101 -2.93 -17.08 -3.72
C PRO A 101 -3.81 -15.83 -3.81
N LEU A 102 -5.08 -15.92 -3.39
CA LEU A 102 -5.99 -14.77 -3.37
C LEU A 102 -5.57 -13.72 -2.33
N VAL A 103 -5.14 -14.16 -1.14
CA VAL A 103 -4.58 -13.29 -0.09
C VAL A 103 -3.23 -12.72 -0.53
N CYS A 104 -2.37 -13.51 -1.18
CA CYS A 104 -1.11 -13.00 -1.73
C CYS A 104 -1.35 -11.90 -2.77
N ILE A 105 -2.27 -12.08 -3.72
CA ILE A 105 -2.63 -11.05 -4.71
C ILE A 105 -3.24 -9.83 -4.00
N GLY A 106 -4.13 -10.04 -3.03
CA GLY A 106 -4.73 -8.96 -2.25
C GLY A 106 -3.71 -8.18 -1.42
N TYR A 107 -2.75 -8.85 -0.79
CA TYR A 107 -1.69 -8.21 -0.02
C TYR A 107 -0.70 -7.49 -0.94
N PHE A 108 -0.38 -8.08 -2.10
CA PHE A 108 0.47 -7.44 -3.12
C PHE A 108 -0.16 -6.14 -3.64
N GLY A 109 -1.47 -6.15 -3.94
CA GLY A 109 -2.20 -4.94 -4.34
C GLY A 109 -2.48 -3.96 -3.20
N ASN A 110 -2.41 -4.39 -1.94
CA ASN A 110 -2.63 -3.54 -0.77
C ASN A 110 -1.33 -2.96 -0.19
N ASN A 111 -0.18 -3.60 -0.44
CA ASN A 111 1.15 -3.17 0.03
C ASN A 111 1.99 -2.52 -1.08
N VAL A 112 1.34 -2.07 -2.16
CA VAL A 112 1.94 -1.23 -3.21
C VAL A 112 1.31 0.15 -3.20
#